data_AF-A0A3P0N123-F1
#
_entry.id   AF-A0A3P0N123-F1
#
_cell.length_a   1.000
_cell.length_b   1.000
_cell.length_c   1.000
_cell.angle_alpha   90.00
_cell.angle_beta   90.00
_cell.angle_gamma   90.00
#
_symmetry.space_group_name_H-M   'P 1'
#
loop_
_entity.id
_entity.type
_entity.pdbx_description
1 polymer ?
#
loop_
_entity_poly.entity_id
_entity_poly.type
_entity_poly.pdbx_seq_one_letter_code
_entity_poly.pdbx_strand_id
1 'polypeptide(L)'
;MRIQTKYVDLLYFLVVLQLVKKRQTLEWLSPFQLVESLQAWLAIHRAKCEWRDRIWIGEASLQIAKSVRPVGAAACSEPLVGMSKARAPRDALANRASLRMTCIRYLREHV
;
A
#
# COMPACT_ATOMS: atom_id res chain seq x y z
N MET A 1 16.38 6.54 -19.04
CA MET A 1 14.94 6.61 -18.68
C MET A 1 14.83 6.86 -17.18
N ARG A 2 14.28 8.02 -16.75
CA ARG A 2 14.30 8.53 -15.37
C ARG A 2 12.92 8.34 -14.68
N ILE A 3 12.30 7.19 -14.93
CA ILE A 3 10.90 6.87 -14.55
C ILE A 3 10.81 6.14 -13.20
N GLN A 4 11.90 5.54 -12.73
CA GLN A 4 11.89 4.49 -11.70
C GLN A 4 11.60 4.94 -10.25
N THR A 5 11.57 6.24 -9.94
CA THR A 5 11.31 6.75 -8.58
C THR A 5 10.10 7.66 -8.44
N LYS A 6 9.56 8.22 -9.54
CA LYS A 6 8.48 9.24 -9.48
C LYS A 6 7.16 8.74 -8.88
N TYR A 7 6.90 7.43 -8.94
CA TYR A 7 5.63 6.84 -8.52
C TYR A 7 5.70 5.94 -7.29
N VAL A 8 6.86 5.89 -6.64
CA VAL A 8 7.03 5.09 -5.41
C VAL A 8 6.01 5.51 -4.35
N ASP A 9 5.81 6.81 -4.15
CA ASP A 9 4.89 7.33 -3.14
C ASP A 9 3.41 7.08 -3.51
N LEU A 10 3.05 7.18 -4.79
CA LEU A 10 1.71 6.86 -5.27
C LEU A 10 1.42 5.35 -5.13
N LEU A 11 2.34 4.49 -5.57
CA LEU A 11 2.20 3.04 -5.44
C LEU A 11 2.10 2.63 -3.97
N TYR A 12 2.99 3.14 -3.13
CA TYR A 12 2.96 2.91 -1.69
C TYR A 12 1.64 3.35 -1.06
N PHE A 13 1.13 4.53 -1.42
CA PHE A 13 -0.16 5.03 -0.95
C PHE A 13 -1.31 4.07 -1.32
N LEU A 14 -1.37 3.63 -2.57
CA LEU A 14 -2.42 2.71 -3.03
C LEU A 14 -2.32 1.34 -2.37
N VAL A 15 -1.12 0.80 -2.16
CA VAL A 15 -0.91 -0.45 -1.43
C VAL A 15 -1.43 -0.34 0.01
N VAL A 16 -1.13 0.76 0.70
CA VAL A 16 -1.64 1.01 2.06
C VAL A 16 -3.17 1.08 2.04
N LEU A 17 -3.75 1.77 1.06
CA LEU A 17 -5.21 1.90 0.96
C LEU A 17 -5.90 0.56 0.69
N GLN A 18 -5.32 -0.30 -0.15
CA GLN A 18 -5.76 -1.68 -0.36
C GLN A 18 -5.76 -2.48 0.95
N LEU A 19 -4.67 -2.39 1.73
CA LEU A 19 -4.55 -3.09 3.01
C LEU A 19 -5.55 -2.57 4.05
N VAL A 20 -5.77 -1.26 4.11
CA VAL A 20 -6.77 -0.65 5.01
C VAL A 20 -8.18 -1.12 4.64
N LYS A 21 -8.56 -1.05 3.36
CA LYS A 21 -9.86 -1.53 2.87
C LYS A 21 -10.06 -3.01 3.17
N LYS A 22 -9.02 -3.83 2.94
CA LYS A 22 -9.01 -5.26 3.25
C LYS A 22 -9.19 -5.54 4.72
N ARG A 23 -8.57 -4.74 5.60
CA ARG A 23 -8.73 -4.90 7.05
C ARG A 23 -10.11 -4.46 7.55
N GLN A 24 -10.67 -3.40 6.99
CA GLN A 24 -11.97 -2.85 7.43
C GLN A 24 -13.16 -3.65 6.93
N THR A 25 -13.10 -4.13 5.69
CA THR A 25 -14.27 -4.70 4.99
C THR A 25 -14.05 -6.12 4.50
N LEU A 26 -12.84 -6.68 4.66
CA LEU A 26 -12.44 -7.96 4.08
C LEU A 26 -12.48 -8.00 2.55
N GLU A 27 -12.69 -6.86 1.89
CA GLU A 27 -12.69 -6.69 0.44
C GLU A 27 -11.46 -5.90 -0.03
N TRP A 28 -11.08 -6.05 -1.28
CA TRP A 28 -10.10 -5.16 -1.92
C TRP A 28 -10.80 -3.92 -2.46
N LEU A 29 -10.05 -2.87 -2.81
CA LEU A 29 -10.64 -1.69 -3.45
C LEU A 29 -11.33 -2.10 -4.76
N SER A 30 -12.54 -1.60 -4.97
CA SER A 30 -13.20 -1.72 -6.26
C SER A 30 -12.47 -0.89 -7.33
N PRO A 31 -12.65 -1.17 -8.63
CA PRO A 31 -12.05 -0.38 -9.69
C PRO A 31 -12.36 1.13 -9.58
N PHE A 32 -13.60 1.47 -9.22
CA PHE A 32 -14.01 2.86 -9.01
C PHE A 32 -13.26 3.53 -7.85
N GLN A 33 -13.19 2.86 -6.68
CA GLN A 33 -12.46 3.37 -5.52
C GLN A 33 -10.97 3.54 -5.82
N LEU A 34 -10.39 2.61 -6.57
CA LEU A 34 -8.99 2.68 -6.99
C LEU A 34 -8.73 3.89 -7.89
N VAL A 35 -9.59 4.11 -8.90
CA VAL A 35 -9.48 5.25 -9.81
C VAL A 35 -9.67 6.57 -9.06
N GLU A 36 -10.68 6.68 -8.21
CA GLU A 36 -10.94 7.89 -7.41
C GLU A 36 -9.76 8.20 -6.48
N SER A 37 -9.24 7.19 -5.79
CA SER A 37 -8.12 7.36 -4.85
C SER A 37 -6.83 7.77 -5.57
N LEU A 38 -6.58 7.18 -6.74
CA LEU A 38 -5.44 7.55 -7.58
C LEU A 38 -5.59 9.00 -8.07
N GLN A 39 -6.76 9.39 -8.57
CA GLN A 39 -7.03 10.74 -9.04
C GLN A 39 -6.91 11.78 -7.91
N ALA A 40 -7.48 11.49 -6.75
CA ALA A 40 -7.38 12.34 -5.56
C ALA A 40 -5.93 12.54 -5.14
N TRP A 41 -5.13 11.47 -5.09
CA TRP A 41 -3.71 11.56 -4.74
C TRP A 41 -2.95 12.45 -5.73
N LEU A 42 -3.15 12.25 -7.04
CA LEU A 42 -2.51 13.07 -8.09
C LEU A 42 -2.89 14.54 -7.99
N ALA A 43 -4.17 14.84 -7.73
CA ALA A 43 -4.66 16.21 -7.58
C ALA A 43 -4.02 16.90 -6.37
N ILE A 44 -4.01 16.23 -5.20
CA ILE A 44 -3.42 16.75 -3.96
C ILE A 44 -1.92 17.02 -4.11
N HIS A 45 -1.19 16.10 -4.74
CA HIS A 45 0.26 16.19 -4.90
C HIS A 45 0.69 16.95 -6.18
N ARG A 46 -0.27 17.51 -6.94
CA ARG A 46 -0.05 18.20 -8.22
C ARG A 46 0.84 17.39 -9.18
N ALA A 47 0.69 16.08 -9.15
CA ALA A 47 1.53 15.15 -9.89
C ALA A 47 0.90 14.77 -11.23
N LYS A 48 1.73 14.55 -12.25
CA LYS A 48 1.29 14.02 -13.56
C LYS A 48 1.59 12.54 -13.65
N CYS A 49 0.59 11.77 -14.07
CA CYS A 49 0.69 10.35 -14.33
C CYS A 49 -0.02 10.03 -15.63
N GLU A 50 0.69 9.42 -16.57
CA GLU A 50 0.14 9.04 -17.88
C GLU A 50 -0.86 7.91 -17.72
N TRP A 51 -1.87 7.86 -18.59
CA TRP A 51 -2.98 6.90 -18.45
C TRP A 51 -2.51 5.45 -18.36
N ARG A 52 -1.46 5.08 -19.11
CA ARG A 52 -0.86 3.74 -19.08
C ARG A 52 -0.18 3.44 -17.75
N ASP A 53 0.56 4.42 -17.21
CA ASP A 53 1.21 4.30 -15.91
C ASP A 53 0.15 4.14 -14.79
N ARG A 54 -1.01 4.80 -14.90
CA ARG A 54 -2.11 4.67 -13.94
C ARG A 54 -2.68 3.25 -13.87
N ILE A 55 -2.91 2.64 -15.03
CA ILE A 55 -3.42 1.25 -15.10
C ILE A 55 -2.40 0.32 -14.45
N TRP A 56 -1.14 0.46 -14.83
CA TRP A 56 -0.08 -0.41 -14.35
C TRP A 56 0.18 -0.25 -12.84
N ILE A 57 0.21 0.98 -12.33
CA ILE A 57 0.33 1.27 -10.88
C ILE A 57 -0.88 0.72 -10.11
N GLY A 58 -2.09 0.84 -10.68
CA GLY A 58 -3.31 0.31 -10.07
C GLY A 58 -3.22 -1.20 -9.85
N GLU A 59 -2.86 -1.96 -10.89
CA GLU A 59 -2.69 -3.41 -10.82
C GLU A 59 -1.54 -3.80 -9.87
N ALA A 60 -0.38 -3.14 -10.00
CA ALA A 60 0.77 -3.35 -9.13
C ALA A 60 0.43 -3.19 -7.64
N SER A 61 -0.40 -2.19 -7.31
CA SER A 61 -0.81 -1.94 -5.93
C SER A 61 -1.56 -3.13 -5.32
N LEU A 62 -2.44 -3.77 -6.10
CA LEU A 62 -3.21 -4.92 -5.65
C LEU A 62 -2.31 -6.17 -5.52
N GLN A 63 -1.42 -6.40 -6.48
CA GLN A 63 -0.49 -7.53 -6.45
C GLN A 63 0.43 -7.46 -5.23
N ILE A 64 1.02 -6.28 -4.97
CA ILE A 64 1.88 -6.07 -3.81
C ILE A 64 1.06 -6.23 -2.53
N ALA A 65 -0.13 -5.63 -2.42
CA ALA A 65 -0.97 -5.76 -1.23
C ALA A 65 -1.34 -7.23 -0.94
N LYS A 66 -1.60 -8.04 -1.95
CA LYS A 66 -1.86 -9.50 -1.81
C LYS A 66 -0.61 -10.28 -1.38
N SER A 67 0.58 -9.86 -1.82
CA SER A 67 1.84 -10.49 -1.44
C SER A 67 2.26 -10.21 0.01
N VAL A 68 1.79 -9.09 0.58
CA VAL A 68 2.03 -8.73 1.98
C VAL A 68 1.13 -9.62 2.84
N ARG A 69 1.72 -10.69 3.38
CA ARG A 69 1.06 -11.61 4.32
C ARG A 69 0.37 -10.80 5.43
N PRO A 70 -0.87 -11.13 5.85
CA PRO A 70 -1.54 -10.38 6.90
C PRO A 70 -0.78 -10.52 8.22
N VAL A 71 -0.03 -9.48 8.58
CA VAL A 71 0.51 -9.27 9.93
C VAL A 71 -0.69 -8.91 10.81
N GLY A 72 -1.46 -9.91 11.27
CA GLY A 72 -2.52 -9.63 12.24
C GLY A 72 -3.74 -10.53 12.26
N ALA A 73 -3.76 -11.68 11.58
CA ALA A 73 -4.81 -12.66 11.85
C ALA A 73 -4.80 -13.17 13.32
N ALA A 74 -3.71 -12.95 14.06
CA ALA A 74 -3.57 -13.33 15.46
C ALA A 74 -3.77 -12.17 16.48
N ALA A 75 -3.98 -10.92 16.04
CA ALA A 75 -3.91 -9.76 16.95
C ALA A 75 -5.21 -8.97 17.14
N CYS A 76 -6.31 -9.36 16.48
CA CYS A 76 -7.62 -8.70 16.62
C CYS A 76 -8.66 -9.58 17.33
N SER A 77 -8.20 -10.49 18.18
CA SER A 77 -9.09 -11.34 18.99
C SER A 77 -8.48 -11.58 20.37
N GLU A 78 -8.15 -10.52 21.11
CA GLU A 78 -7.98 -10.66 22.56
C GLU A 78 -8.75 -9.55 23.30
N PRO A 79 -9.58 -9.90 24.30
CA PRO A 79 -10.29 -8.92 25.12
C PRO A 79 -9.30 -8.02 25.87
N LEU A 80 -9.72 -6.78 26.11
CA LEU A 80 -9.02 -5.76 26.88
C LEU A 80 -8.75 -6.19 28.35
N VAL A 81 -7.79 -7.08 28.61
CA VAL A 81 -7.19 -7.26 29.94
C VAL A 81 -5.77 -7.79 29.76
N GLY A 82 -4.77 -7.04 30.21
CA GLY A 82 -3.44 -7.59 30.47
C GLY A 82 -2.31 -6.83 29.76
N MET A 83 -1.70 -5.94 30.52
CA MET A 83 -0.47 -5.22 30.19
C MET A 83 0.63 -6.18 29.67
N SER A 84 0.96 -6.13 28.37
CA SER A 84 2.24 -6.63 27.85
C SER A 84 2.87 -5.60 26.91
N LYS A 85 3.96 -5.03 27.41
CA LYS A 85 4.85 -3.99 26.88
C LYS A 85 5.02 -3.95 25.35
N ALA A 86 4.56 -2.84 24.78
CA ALA A 86 5.09 -2.09 23.65
C ALA A 86 6.43 -2.58 23.04
N ARG A 87 6.35 -3.51 22.07
CA ARG A 87 7.32 -3.64 20.96
C ARG A 87 6.71 -3.16 19.63
N ALA A 88 5.70 -2.29 19.68
CA ALA A 88 4.97 -1.85 18.49
C ALA A 88 5.69 -0.79 17.59
N PRO A 89 6.52 0.15 18.09
CA PRO A 89 7.00 1.25 17.24
C PRO A 89 8.09 0.84 16.24
N ARG A 90 9.07 0.05 16.69
CA ARG A 90 10.24 -0.34 15.86
C ARG A 90 9.83 -1.31 14.76
N ASP A 91 8.93 -2.24 15.07
CA ASP A 91 8.46 -3.25 14.13
C ASP A 91 7.50 -2.64 13.09
N ALA A 92 6.67 -1.67 13.47
CA ALA A 92 5.82 -0.93 12.53
C ALA A 92 6.63 -0.07 11.54
N LEU A 93 7.68 0.62 11.99
CA LEU A 93 8.60 1.37 11.13
C LEU A 93 9.38 0.45 10.19
N ALA A 94 9.86 -0.70 10.69
CA ALA A 94 10.51 -1.71 9.87
C ALA A 94 9.56 -2.29 8.81
N ASN A 95 8.31 -2.57 9.18
CA ASN A 95 7.27 -3.02 8.24
C ASN A 95 6.95 -1.97 7.18
N ARG A 96 6.89 -0.69 7.56
CA ARG A 96 6.71 0.43 6.62
C ARG A 96 7.87 0.55 5.63
N ALA A 97 9.11 0.50 6.13
CA ALA A 97 10.31 0.57 5.31
C ALA A 97 10.41 -0.64 4.36
N SER A 98 10.07 -1.84 4.85
CA SER A 98 10.01 -3.08 4.07
C SER A 98 8.96 -3.00 2.95
N LEU A 99 7.77 -2.47 3.24
CA LEU A 99 6.72 -2.26 2.25
C LEU A 99 7.15 -1.25 1.16
N ARG A 100 7.76 -0.14 1.57
CA ARG A 100 8.29 0.86 0.64
C ARG A 100 9.39 0.27 -0.25
N MET A 101 10.29 -0.54 0.30
CA MET A 101 11.33 -1.24 -0.46
C MET A 101 10.73 -2.25 -1.45
N THR A 102 9.67 -2.95 -1.06
CA THR A 102 8.94 -3.87 -1.96
C THR A 102 8.36 -3.13 -3.15
N CYS A 103 7.76 -1.95 -2.92
CA CYS A 103 7.27 -1.08 -4.00
C CYS A 103 8.42 -0.63 -4.92
N ILE A 104 9.55 -0.19 -4.35
CA ILE A 104 10.72 0.22 -5.13
C ILE A 104 11.25 -0.93 -6.00
N ARG A 105 11.34 -2.15 -5.44
CA ARG A 105 11.83 -3.33 -6.17
C ARG A 105 10.91 -3.69 -7.34
N TYR A 106 9.60 -3.74 -7.10
CA TYR A 106 8.61 -4.03 -8.15
C TYR A 106 8.74 -3.04 -9.33
N LEU A 107 8.90 -1.74 -9.03
CA LEU A 107 9.09 -0.70 -10.03
C LEU A 107 10.39 -0.84 -10.85
N ARG A 108 11.42 -1.52 -10.32
CA ARG A 108 12.69 -1.74 -11.02
C ARG A 108 12.67 -3.00 -11.89
N GLU A 109 11.90 -4.01 -11.51
CA GLU A 109 11.89 -5.32 -12.16
C GLU A 109 10.91 -5.39 -13.34
N HIS A 110 9.85 -4.57 -13.33
CA HIS A 110 8.74 -4.68 -14.27
C HIS A 110 8.54 -3.43 -15.18
N VAL A 111 9.48 -2.47 -15.18
CA VAL A 111 9.51 -1.26 -16.02
C VAL A 111 10.83 -1.16 -16.76
#